data_AF-A0A5J5DDB3-F1
#
_entry.id   AF-A0A5J5DDB3-F1
#
_cell.length_a   1.000
_cell.length_b   1.000
_cell.length_c   1.000
_cell.angle_alpha   90.00
_cell.angle_beta   90.00
_cell.angle_gamma   90.00
#
_symmetry.space_group_name_H-M   'P 1'
#
loop_
_entity.id
_entity.type
_entity.pdbx_description
1 polymer ?
#
loop_
_entity_poly.entity_id
_entity_poly.type
_entity_poly.pdbx_seq_one_letter_code
_entity_poly.pdbx_strand_id
1 'polypeptide(L)'
;MMLRKCLTVAPLLILVLSVFRGHTLTCRRSEYQIGDQCCPKCSAGSRVEKDCTDFGFTSCLDCDEGTFMDRPTGRRQCFPCARCDAGSGVKIKTACTTISDTVCEPLEGFYCTDSSKNGCVAAEKHSSC
;
A
#
# COMPACT_ATOMS: atom_id res chain seq x y z
N MET A 1 68.76 -12.23 -6.02
CA MET A 1 67.68 -11.23 -5.81
C MET A 1 66.81 -11.16 -7.05
N MET A 2 65.68 -11.86 -7.06
CA MET A 2 64.61 -11.64 -8.03
C MET A 2 63.31 -11.78 -7.24
N LEU A 3 62.90 -10.67 -6.62
CA LEU A 3 61.64 -10.58 -5.90
C LEU A 3 60.52 -10.66 -6.95
N ARG A 4 60.04 -11.88 -7.21
CA ARG A 4 58.86 -12.12 -8.04
C ARG A 4 57.67 -11.46 -7.33
N LYS A 5 57.34 -10.23 -7.73
CA LYS A 5 56.08 -9.58 -7.37
C LYS A 5 54.96 -10.46 -7.91
N CYS A 6 54.34 -11.24 -7.04
CA CYS A 6 53.12 -11.96 -7.35
C CYS A 6 52.07 -10.89 -7.64
N LEU A 7 51.79 -10.65 -8.92
CA LEU A 7 50.83 -9.64 -9.36
C LEU A 7 49.44 -10.15 -8.92
N THR A 8 49.01 -9.72 -7.74
CA THR A 8 47.72 -10.13 -7.17
C THR A 8 46.61 -9.70 -8.12
N VAL A 9 45.76 -10.63 -8.54
CA VAL A 9 44.55 -10.37 -9.35
C VAL A 9 43.46 -9.63 -8.54
N ALA A 10 43.70 -9.48 -7.23
CA ALA A 10 42.82 -8.83 -6.26
C ALA A 10 42.35 -7.40 -6.63
N PRO A 11 43.18 -6.47 -7.14
CA PRO A 11 42.71 -5.13 -7.49
C PRO A 11 41.80 -5.12 -8.74
N LEU A 12 41.97 -6.08 -9.65
CA LEU A 12 41.06 -6.26 -10.80
C LEU A 12 39.70 -6.79 -10.37
N LEU A 13 39.68 -7.73 -9.41
CA LEU A 13 38.45 -8.28 -8.83
C LEU A 13 37.65 -7.22 -8.05
N ILE A 14 38.33 -6.29 -7.38
CA ILE A 14 37.70 -5.17 -6.67
C ILE A 14 37.06 -4.18 -7.65
N LEU A 15 37.69 -3.93 -8.81
CA LEU A 15 37.14 -3.06 -9.86
C LEU A 15 35.84 -3.61 -10.45
N VAL A 16 35.75 -4.91 -10.77
CA VAL A 16 34.48 -5.50 -11.28
C VAL A 16 33.35 -5.43 -10.26
N LEU A 17 33.61 -5.63 -8.95
CA LEU A 17 32.59 -5.48 -7.91
C LEU A 17 32.07 -4.04 -7.77
N SER A 18 32.89 -3.03 -8.10
CA SER A 18 32.50 -1.62 -8.03
C SER A 18 31.67 -1.13 -9.23
N VAL A 19 31.76 -1.82 -10.38
CA VAL A 19 31.01 -1.48 -11.62
C VAL A 19 29.55 -1.95 -11.54
N PHE A 20 29.27 -3.03 -10.82
CA PHE A 20 27.90 -3.51 -10.58
C PHE A 20 27.22 -2.82 -9.39
N ARG A 21 27.39 -1.50 -9.23
CA ARG A 21 26.40 -0.71 -8.50
C ARG A 21 25.14 -0.65 -9.37
N GLY A 22 24.29 -1.67 -9.24
CA GLY A 22 22.99 -1.70 -9.91
C GLY A 22 22.28 -0.38 -9.66
N HIS A 23 21.92 0.33 -10.73
CA HIS A 23 21.10 1.52 -10.63
C HIS A 23 19.74 1.09 -10.06
N THR A 24 19.54 1.27 -8.76
CA THR A 24 18.22 1.09 -8.16
C THR A 24 17.35 2.23 -8.63
N LEU A 25 16.47 1.96 -9.61
CA LEU A 25 15.47 2.93 -10.03
C LEU A 25 14.64 3.32 -8.81
N THR A 26 14.55 4.63 -8.55
CA THR A 26 13.77 5.17 -7.44
C THR A 26 12.72 6.11 -8.01
N CYS A 27 11.45 5.68 -7.98
CA CYS A 27 10.34 6.48 -8.48
C CYS A 27 9.95 7.59 -7.49
N ARG A 28 9.32 8.66 -8.01
CA ARG A 28 8.80 9.75 -7.18
C ARG A 28 7.62 9.26 -6.33
N ARG A 29 7.24 10.03 -5.30
CA ARG A 29 6.09 9.68 -4.43
C ARG A 29 4.78 9.52 -5.21
N SER A 30 4.61 10.27 -6.29
CA SER A 30 3.45 10.23 -7.20
C SER A 30 3.50 9.09 -8.22
N GLU A 31 4.55 8.27 -8.21
CA GLU A 31 4.81 7.22 -9.19
C GLU A 31 4.93 5.85 -8.51
N TYR A 32 4.66 4.79 -9.25
CA TYR A 32 4.94 3.40 -8.86
C TYR A 32 5.88 2.77 -9.88
N GLN A 33 6.66 1.80 -9.44
CA GLN A 33 7.61 1.11 -10.30
C GLN A 33 6.94 -0.10 -10.96
N ILE A 34 7.14 -0.24 -12.26
CA ILE A 34 6.81 -1.44 -13.03
C ILE A 34 8.03 -1.80 -13.87
N GLY A 35 8.67 -2.94 -13.60
CA GLY A 35 9.97 -3.26 -14.20
C GLY A 35 11.02 -2.17 -13.95
N ASP A 36 11.63 -1.68 -15.04
CA ASP A 36 12.65 -0.62 -15.04
C ASP A 36 12.09 0.77 -15.43
N GLN A 37 10.78 0.99 -15.25
CA GLN A 37 10.15 2.29 -15.49
C GLN A 37 9.28 2.76 -14.32
N CYS A 38 9.07 4.07 -14.23
CA CYS A 38 8.21 4.71 -13.23
C CYS A 38 6.94 5.21 -13.90
N CYS A 39 5.80 4.72 -13.43
CA CYS A 39 4.47 5.10 -13.93
C CYS A 39 3.74 6.02 -12.94
N PRO A 40 2.97 7.01 -13.42
CA PRO A 40 2.16 7.85 -12.55
C PRO A 40 1.07 7.02 -11.85
N LYS A 41 0.85 7.25 -10.55
CA LYS A 41 -0.21 6.56 -9.78
C LYS A 41 -1.61 7.03 -10.19
N CYS A 42 -2.59 6.14 -10.02
CA CYS A 42 -4.00 6.50 -10.06
C CYS A 42 -4.38 7.32 -8.83
N SER A 43 -5.41 8.16 -8.94
CA SER A 43 -5.97 8.93 -7.82
C SER A 43 -6.61 8.03 -6.75
N ALA A 44 -6.84 8.59 -5.57
CA ALA A 44 -7.75 7.98 -4.60
C ALA A 44 -9.11 7.72 -5.26
N GLY A 45 -9.77 6.63 -4.89
CA GLY A 45 -11.02 6.22 -5.54
C GLY A 45 -10.85 5.31 -6.76
N SER A 46 -9.63 5.12 -7.25
CA SER A 46 -9.38 4.38 -8.48
C SER A 46 -8.18 3.43 -8.35
N ARG A 47 -8.13 2.42 -9.23
CA ARG A 47 -7.08 1.40 -9.35
C ARG A 47 -6.48 1.39 -10.75
N VAL A 48 -5.30 0.80 -10.88
CA VAL A 48 -4.65 0.58 -12.17
C VAL A 48 -5.42 -0.48 -12.96
N GLU A 49 -5.93 -0.09 -14.12
CA GLU A 49 -6.51 -1.00 -15.11
C GLU A 49 -5.43 -1.53 -16.05
N LYS A 50 -4.59 -0.63 -16.56
CA LYS A 50 -3.46 -0.92 -17.44
C LYS A 50 -2.27 -0.06 -17.02
N ASP A 51 -1.09 -0.68 -16.95
CA ASP A 51 0.14 0.04 -16.64
C ASP A 51 0.44 1.08 -17.72
N CYS A 52 1.27 2.08 -17.37
CA CYS A 52 1.72 3.04 -18.35
C CYS A 52 2.63 2.39 -19.41
N THR A 53 2.76 3.05 -20.56
CA THR A 53 3.74 2.71 -21.59
C THR A 53 4.85 3.77 -21.58
N ASP A 54 5.93 3.56 -22.34
CA ASP A 54 7.10 4.46 -22.39
C ASP A 54 6.77 5.95 -22.64
N PHE A 55 5.63 6.24 -23.26
CA PHE A 55 5.12 7.59 -23.52
C PHE A 55 3.70 7.82 -22.97
N GLY A 56 3.15 6.82 -22.29
CA GLY A 56 1.74 6.76 -21.90
C GLY A 56 1.49 7.15 -20.46
N PHE A 57 0.21 7.42 -20.17
CA PHE A 57 -0.29 7.51 -18.81
C PHE A 57 -0.77 6.14 -18.33
N THR A 58 -0.81 5.94 -17.01
CA THR A 58 -1.48 4.79 -16.42
C THR A 58 -2.98 4.88 -16.69
N SER A 59 -3.60 3.80 -17.20
CA SER A 59 -5.07 3.73 -17.29
C SER A 59 -5.63 3.41 -15.91
N CYS A 60 -6.56 4.24 -15.45
CA CYS A 60 -7.19 4.12 -14.14
C CYS A 60 -8.67 3.81 -14.28
N LEU A 61 -9.16 2.92 -13.43
CA LEU A 61 -10.56 2.56 -13.33
C LEU A 61 -11.04 2.79 -11.89
N ASP A 62 -12.25 3.28 -11.71
CA ASP A 62 -12.81 3.52 -10.38
C ASP A 62 -12.99 2.21 -9.60
N CYS A 63 -12.95 2.34 -8.27
CA CYS A 63 -13.24 1.25 -7.37
C CYS A 63 -14.71 0.83 -7.49
N ASP A 64 -14.95 -0.48 -7.50
CA ASP A 64 -16.29 -1.05 -7.49
C ASP A 64 -16.97 -0.80 -6.13
N GLU A 65 -18.31 -0.84 -6.11
CA GLU A 65 -19.09 -0.74 -4.87
C GLU A 65 -18.62 -1.77 -3.83
N GLY A 66 -18.48 -1.32 -2.58
CA GLY A 66 -17.93 -2.16 -1.52
C GLY A 66 -16.40 -2.24 -1.49
N THR A 67 -15.71 -1.43 -2.29
CA THR A 67 -14.25 -1.27 -2.23
C THR A 67 -13.82 0.20 -2.19
N PHE A 68 -12.62 0.47 -1.68
CA PHE A 68 -12.07 1.81 -1.55
C PHE A 68 -10.56 1.89 -1.79
N MET A 69 -10.08 3.09 -2.05
CA MET A 69 -8.66 3.44 -2.11
C MET A 69 -8.47 4.87 -1.57
N ASP A 70 -7.88 4.99 -0.39
CA ASP A 70 -7.76 6.26 0.35
C ASP A 70 -6.65 7.19 -0.15
N ARG A 71 -5.74 6.66 -0.98
CA ARG A 71 -4.54 7.36 -1.43
C ARG A 71 -4.22 7.04 -2.89
N PRO A 72 -3.46 7.91 -3.58
CA PRO A 72 -2.96 7.59 -4.89
C PRO A 72 -2.14 6.29 -4.89
N THR A 73 -2.40 5.43 -5.87
CA THR A 73 -1.97 4.03 -5.85
C THR A 73 -1.46 3.53 -7.19
N GLY A 74 -0.56 2.54 -7.15
CA GLY A 74 -0.19 1.70 -8.29
C GLY A 74 -0.81 0.30 -8.22
N ARG A 75 -1.81 0.08 -7.34
CA ARG A 75 -2.45 -1.23 -7.16
C ARG A 75 -3.49 -1.46 -8.25
N ARG A 76 -3.61 -2.72 -8.66
CA ARG A 76 -4.63 -3.19 -9.61
C ARG A 76 -5.96 -3.57 -8.96
N GLN A 77 -6.04 -3.55 -7.64
CA GLN A 77 -7.23 -3.91 -6.85
C GLN A 77 -7.43 -2.88 -5.73
N CYS A 78 -8.69 -2.50 -5.50
CA CYS A 78 -9.09 -1.69 -4.36
C CYS A 78 -9.18 -2.51 -3.08
N PHE A 79 -9.13 -1.85 -1.92
CA PHE A 79 -9.30 -2.52 -0.64
C PHE A 79 -10.78 -2.81 -0.39
N PRO A 80 -11.14 -4.00 0.12
CA PRO A 80 -12.52 -4.25 0.53
C PRO A 80 -12.88 -3.35 1.71
N CYS A 81 -14.10 -2.82 1.71
CA CYS A 81 -14.59 -2.05 2.84
C CYS A 81 -14.77 -2.96 4.08
N ALA A 82 -14.47 -2.42 5.26
CA ALA A 82 -14.79 -3.04 6.52
C ALA A 82 -16.32 -3.20 6.68
N ARG A 83 -16.71 -4.26 7.40
CA ARG A 83 -18.11 -4.54 7.74
C ARG A 83 -18.27 -4.36 9.24
N CYS A 84 -19.33 -3.65 9.65
CA CYS A 84 -19.71 -3.54 11.05
C CYS A 84 -20.72 -4.64 11.35
N ASP A 85 -20.26 -5.72 11.98
CA ASP A 85 -21.13 -6.82 12.39
C ASP A 85 -21.87 -6.46 13.68
N ALA A 86 -23.20 -6.44 13.62
CA ALA A 86 -24.04 -6.21 14.78
C ALA A 86 -23.82 -7.27 15.88
N GLY A 87 -23.41 -8.50 15.49
CA GLY A 87 -23.02 -9.56 16.43
C GLY A 87 -21.80 -9.22 17.28
N SER A 88 -20.98 -8.26 16.82
CA SER A 88 -19.78 -7.77 17.54
C SER A 88 -20.06 -6.51 18.36
N GLY A 89 -21.33 -6.14 18.57
CA GLY A 89 -21.70 -5.00 19.41
C GLY A 89 -21.43 -3.64 18.76
N VAL A 90 -21.22 -3.57 17.45
CA VAL A 90 -20.89 -2.34 16.70
C VAL A 90 -21.91 -2.04 15.60
N LYS A 91 -21.97 -0.78 15.17
CA LYS A 91 -22.80 -0.27 14.07
C LYS A 91 -22.00 0.63 13.14
N ILE A 92 -22.53 0.87 11.94
CA ILE A 92 -21.92 1.80 10.98
C ILE A 92 -22.06 3.23 11.51
N LYS A 93 -20.92 3.90 11.69
CA LYS A 93 -20.84 5.35 11.94
C LYS A 93 -20.69 6.12 10.64
N THR A 94 -19.83 5.62 9.75
CA THR A 94 -19.56 6.23 8.44
C THR A 94 -19.56 5.13 7.39
N ALA A 95 -20.38 5.30 6.36
CA ALA A 95 -20.48 4.36 5.26
C ALA A 95 -19.23 4.41 4.38
N CYS A 96 -18.92 3.28 3.75
CA CYS A 96 -17.83 3.21 2.79
C CYS A 96 -18.11 4.09 1.55
N THR A 97 -17.05 4.67 1.01
CA THR A 97 -17.05 5.33 -0.30
C THR A 97 -15.85 4.81 -1.10
N THR A 98 -15.76 5.12 -2.38
CA THR A 98 -14.58 4.73 -3.18
C THR A 98 -13.27 5.31 -2.63
N ILE A 99 -13.31 6.38 -1.84
CA ILE A 99 -12.12 7.04 -1.26
C ILE A 99 -11.94 6.80 0.25
N SER A 100 -12.89 6.15 0.92
CA SER A 100 -12.85 6.00 2.38
C SER A 100 -13.47 4.69 2.84
N ASP A 101 -12.82 4.03 3.78
CA ASP A 101 -13.34 2.81 4.41
C ASP A 101 -14.60 3.08 5.25
N THR A 102 -15.35 2.02 5.55
CA THR A 102 -16.38 2.03 6.59
C THR A 102 -15.75 2.28 7.95
N VAL A 103 -16.38 3.15 8.75
CA VAL A 103 -16.02 3.33 10.16
C VAL A 103 -17.14 2.79 11.04
N CYS A 104 -16.77 1.92 11.97
CA CYS A 104 -17.68 1.31 12.94
C CYS A 104 -17.59 1.99 14.31
N GLU A 105 -18.69 2.03 15.05
CA GLU A 105 -18.76 2.51 16.42
C GLU A 105 -19.56 1.54 17.31
N PRO A 106 -19.33 1.52 18.64
CA PRO A 106 -20.13 0.71 19.55
C PRO A 106 -21.64 1.02 19.47
N LEU A 107 -22.45 -0.01 19.72
CA LEU A 107 -23.87 0.15 19.99
C LEU A 107 -24.10 0.96 21.28
N GLU A 108 -25.32 1.49 21.43
CA GLU A 108 -25.68 2.21 22.64
C GLU A 108 -25.62 1.29 23.87
N GLY A 109 -24.93 1.74 24.92
CA GLY A 109 -24.66 0.92 26.11
C GLY A 109 -23.53 -0.09 25.95
N PHE A 110 -22.73 -0.01 24.87
CA PHE A 110 -21.53 -0.81 24.68
C PHE A 110 -20.26 0.05 24.74
N TYR A 111 -19.15 -0.53 25.19
CA TYR A 111 -17.82 0.07 25.15
C TYR A 111 -16.91 -0.70 24.20
N CYS A 112 -16.04 0.01 23.50
CA CYS A 112 -15.14 -0.61 22.53
C CYS A 112 -14.07 -1.45 23.24
N THR A 113 -13.91 -2.70 22.82
CA THR A 113 -12.86 -3.61 23.32
C THR A 113 -11.75 -3.82 22.30
N ASP A 114 -12.07 -3.70 21.01
CA ASP A 114 -11.09 -3.78 19.91
C ASP A 114 -11.21 -2.55 18.99
N SER A 115 -10.13 -1.76 18.92
CA SER A 115 -10.07 -0.53 18.13
C SER A 115 -9.23 -0.73 16.86
N SER A 116 -9.75 -0.27 15.72
CA SER A 116 -9.00 -0.12 14.47
C SER A 116 -8.78 1.37 14.19
N LYS A 117 -7.71 1.75 13.45
CA LYS A 117 -7.24 3.13 13.14
C LYS A 117 -8.16 4.32 13.50
N ASN A 118 -9.44 4.27 13.10
CA ASN A 118 -10.42 5.32 13.37
C ASN A 118 -11.82 4.81 13.80
N GLY A 119 -11.95 3.56 14.24
CA GLY A 119 -13.24 2.93 14.57
C GLY A 119 -13.12 1.75 15.54
N CYS A 120 -14.24 1.09 15.80
CA CYS A 120 -14.34 -0.04 16.72
C CYS A 120 -14.70 -1.33 15.98
N VAL A 121 -13.89 -2.38 16.12
CA VAL A 121 -14.13 -3.69 15.51
C VAL A 121 -15.09 -4.52 16.35
N ALA A 122 -14.92 -4.48 17.67
CA ALA A 122 -15.75 -5.21 18.62
C ALA A 122 -16.00 -4.38 19.89
N ALA A 123 -17.20 -4.52 20.43
CA ALA A 123 -17.62 -3.82 21.64
C ALA A 123 -18.42 -4.75 22.56
N GLU A 124 -18.35 -4.50 23.86
CA GLU A 124 -19.06 -5.26 24.90
C GLU A 124 -20.05 -4.38 25.64
N LYS A 125 -21.14 -4.99 26.11
CA LYS A 125 -22.18 -4.27 26.87
C LYS A 125 -21.65 -3.87 28.24
N HIS A 126 -21.94 -2.64 28.67
CA HIS A 126 -21.72 -2.25 30.06
C HIS A 126 -22.51 -3.15 31.02
N SER A 127 -21.89 -3.55 32.12
CA SER A 127 -22.59 -4.19 33.23
C SER A 127 -23.49 -3.15 33.93
N SER A 128 -24.71 -3.53 34.26
CA SER A 128 -25.52 -2.77 35.21
C SER A 128 -24.85 -2.81 36.59
N CYS A 129 -24.71 -1.65 37.22
CA CYS A 129 -24.16 -1.52 38.57
C CYS A 129 -25.14 -2.02 39.64
#